data_AF-A0A933EJ11-F1
#
_entry.id   AF-A0A933EJ11-F1
#
_cell.length_a   1.000
_cell.length_b   1.000
_cell.length_c   1.000
_cell.angle_alpha   90.00
_cell.angle_beta   90.00
_cell.angle_gamma   90.00
#
_symmetry.space_group_name_H-M   'P 1'
#
loop_
_entity.id
_entity.type
_entity.pdbx_description
1 polymer ?
#
loop_
_entity_poly.entity_id
_entity_poly.type
_entity_poly.pdbx_seq_one_letter_code
_entity_poly.pdbx_strand_id
1 'polypeptide(L)'
;MQRTDTVERYIPPGTLITYFFRIEDAAGQRLDTQPQAFVYHDSRFQWNEISKEAVTISYYGPVKTRAELLLGATLETLNRMGPLLGADTKEPIRITMYNNQRDMLEALPPRSVTIQRELITEGQAFSPEGIILVLGSGNLAKGTVSHEVTHILVHRATENARQAIPVWLNEGLAEYGNIDPGFSYDRALEFAIANNRLLPIIFLTSMPGTPEDVIIAYGEAQSIVRAMIDSFGEDKMRDLMAAINEGRSMDAALIAVYGFDRRELDARWRVAIGAPPYVPSEERVRPTPIPQITLLPYSLTPQPQAEAVTTPTPEPTATSVASPTPPPQATLTPAKGGACSLPYPQQGGPAVDISFLALVVGLLGLSVRVRKK
;
A
#
# COMPACT_ATOMS: atom_id res chain seq x y z
N MET A 1 -24.83 -12.29 -9.17
CA MET A 1 -23.71 -12.46 -8.20
C MET A 1 -22.76 -11.28 -8.39
N GLN A 2 -22.55 -10.46 -7.36
CA GLN A 2 -21.66 -9.29 -7.47
C GLN A 2 -20.23 -9.78 -7.17
N ARG A 3 -19.33 -9.74 -8.16
CA ARG A 3 -17.91 -10.05 -7.95
C ARG A 3 -17.27 -8.99 -7.06
N THR A 4 -16.67 -9.43 -5.96
CA THR A 4 -15.98 -8.60 -4.95
C THR A 4 -14.47 -8.83 -4.97
N ASP A 5 -13.96 -9.51 -5.99
CA ASP A 5 -12.54 -9.86 -6.19
C ASP A 5 -11.88 -9.00 -7.28
N THR A 6 -12.55 -7.94 -7.75
CA THR A 6 -11.98 -6.99 -8.71
C THR A 6 -11.43 -5.76 -8.00
N VAL A 7 -10.44 -5.07 -8.60
CA VAL A 7 -9.82 -3.86 -8.02
C VAL A 7 -10.85 -2.82 -7.59
N GLU A 8 -11.89 -2.60 -8.39
CA GLU A 8 -12.93 -1.59 -8.13
C GLU A 8 -13.96 -2.01 -7.06
N ARG A 9 -14.03 -3.29 -6.73
CA ARG A 9 -15.08 -3.86 -5.85
C ARG A 9 -14.52 -4.73 -4.74
N TYR A 10 -13.21 -4.64 -4.51
CA TYR A 10 -12.54 -5.45 -3.51
C TYR A 10 -13.13 -5.18 -2.12
N ILE A 11 -13.45 -6.25 -1.40
CA ILE A 11 -13.87 -6.20 0.00
C ILE A 11 -12.88 -7.07 0.78
N PRO A 12 -12.11 -6.50 1.73
CA PRO A 12 -11.13 -7.29 2.47
C PRO A 12 -11.82 -8.35 3.36
N PRO A 13 -11.30 -9.59 3.40
CA PRO A 13 -11.78 -10.59 4.35
C PRO A 13 -11.72 -10.09 5.79
N GLY A 14 -12.81 -10.27 6.52
CA GLY A 14 -13.03 -9.74 7.87
C GLY A 14 -14.00 -8.56 7.93
N THR A 15 -14.39 -7.98 6.77
CA THR A 15 -15.34 -6.85 6.71
C THR A 15 -16.72 -7.23 7.27
N LEU A 16 -17.29 -6.41 8.15
CA LEU A 16 -18.68 -6.56 8.59
C LEU A 16 -19.64 -5.95 7.56
N ILE A 17 -20.35 -6.80 6.81
CA ILE A 17 -21.35 -6.36 5.84
C ILE A 17 -22.70 -6.27 6.53
N THR A 18 -23.30 -5.08 6.51
CA THR A 18 -24.69 -4.86 6.94
C THR A 18 -25.60 -4.70 5.73
N TYR A 19 -26.73 -5.40 5.72
CA TYR A 19 -27.71 -5.34 4.63
C TYR A 19 -29.14 -5.35 5.17
N PHE A 20 -30.07 -4.83 4.39
CA PHE A 20 -31.51 -4.95 4.61
C PHE A 20 -32.20 -5.07 3.24
N PHE A 21 -33.42 -5.58 3.22
CA PHE A 21 -34.22 -5.63 2.01
C PHE A 21 -35.23 -4.48 1.99
N ARG A 22 -35.36 -3.83 0.84
CA ARG A 22 -36.46 -2.93 0.52
C ARG A 22 -37.39 -3.63 -0.46
N ILE A 23 -38.62 -3.84 -0.05
CA ILE A 23 -39.68 -4.47 -0.85
C ILE A 23 -40.63 -3.35 -1.28
N GLU A 24 -40.90 -3.24 -2.58
CA GLU A 24 -41.88 -2.31 -3.14
C GLU A 24 -42.98 -3.12 -3.83
N ASP A 25 -44.24 -2.85 -3.48
CA ASP A 25 -45.39 -3.51 -4.11
C ASP A 25 -45.81 -2.82 -5.42
N ALA A 26 -46.73 -3.44 -6.18
CA ALA A 26 -47.22 -2.89 -7.44
C ALA A 26 -48.01 -1.57 -7.27
N ALA A 27 -48.42 -1.24 -6.04
CA ALA A 27 -49.07 0.02 -5.70
C ALA A 27 -48.06 1.10 -5.22
N GLY A 28 -46.76 0.79 -5.21
CA GLY A 28 -45.70 1.68 -4.78
C GLY A 28 -45.50 1.75 -3.25
N GLN A 29 -46.15 0.88 -2.47
CA GLN A 29 -45.92 0.80 -1.03
C GLN A 29 -44.58 0.14 -0.75
N ARG A 30 -43.82 0.70 0.19
CA ARG A 30 -42.48 0.24 0.54
C ARG A 30 -42.43 -0.34 1.94
N LEU A 31 -41.73 -1.47 2.07
CA LEU A 31 -41.37 -2.10 3.33
C LEU A 31 -39.85 -2.30 3.38
N ASP A 32 -39.20 -1.73 4.38
CA ASP A 32 -37.79 -1.99 4.68
C ASP A 32 -37.71 -3.03 5.81
N THR A 33 -36.91 -4.09 5.62
CA THR A 33 -36.65 -5.09 6.67
C THR A 33 -35.69 -4.54 7.72
N GLN A 34 -35.61 -5.22 8.88
CA GLN A 34 -34.56 -4.93 9.84
C GLN A 34 -33.17 -5.23 9.24
N PRO A 35 -32.15 -4.40 9.52
CA PRO A 35 -30.79 -4.68 9.12
C PRO A 35 -30.27 -5.99 9.72
N GLN A 36 -29.60 -6.77 8.88
CA GLN A 36 -28.84 -7.95 9.26
C GLN A 36 -27.35 -7.70 8.97
N ALA A 37 -26.47 -8.36 9.70
CA ALA A 37 -25.04 -8.24 9.50
C ALA A 37 -24.37 -9.61 9.44
N PHE A 38 -23.34 -9.73 8.62
CA PHE A 38 -22.46 -10.90 8.57
C PHE A 38 -21.02 -10.47 8.30
N VAL A 39 -20.07 -11.27 8.73
CA VAL A 39 -18.66 -11.05 8.43
C VAL A 39 -18.33 -11.69 7.09
N TYR A 40 -17.78 -10.91 6.17
CA TYR A 40 -17.28 -11.39 4.89
C TYR A 40 -15.95 -12.08 5.09
N HIS A 41 -15.98 -13.40 5.26
CA HIS A 41 -14.76 -14.22 5.35
C HIS A 41 -14.35 -14.78 3.99
N ASP A 42 -13.07 -15.11 3.88
CA ASP A 42 -12.54 -15.95 2.81
C ASP A 42 -13.11 -17.36 2.91
N SER A 43 -13.87 -17.78 1.90
CA SER A 43 -14.63 -19.03 1.90
C SER A 43 -13.78 -20.30 1.82
N ARG A 44 -12.47 -20.19 1.59
CA ARG A 44 -11.56 -21.34 1.49
C ARG A 44 -11.33 -22.04 2.83
N PHE A 45 -11.64 -21.37 3.95
CA PHE A 45 -11.30 -21.84 5.29
C PHE A 45 -12.50 -21.80 6.25
N GLN A 46 -12.40 -22.61 7.30
CA GLN A 46 -13.30 -22.57 8.46
C GLN A 46 -12.67 -21.70 9.54
N TRP A 47 -13.27 -20.51 9.75
CA TRP A 47 -12.72 -19.48 10.62
C TRP A 47 -13.20 -19.63 12.06
N ASN A 48 -12.29 -19.42 13.00
CA ASN A 48 -12.55 -19.19 14.41
C ASN A 48 -12.17 -17.76 14.75
N GLU A 49 -12.78 -17.21 15.79
CA GLU A 49 -12.49 -15.85 16.25
C GLU A 49 -12.10 -15.83 17.72
N ILE A 50 -11.13 -14.99 18.05
CA ILE A 50 -10.93 -14.49 19.40
C ILE A 50 -11.13 -12.97 19.39
N SER A 51 -11.72 -12.43 20.44
CA SER A 51 -11.94 -11.00 20.56
C SER A 51 -11.63 -10.51 21.96
N LYS A 52 -11.16 -9.28 22.06
CA LYS A 52 -11.02 -8.53 23.30
C LYS A 52 -11.11 -7.04 22.99
N GLU A 53 -11.91 -6.31 23.78
CA GLU A 53 -12.19 -4.89 23.56
C GLU A 53 -12.71 -4.65 22.12
N ALA A 54 -12.15 -3.70 21.39
CA ALA A 54 -12.53 -3.41 19.99
C ALA A 54 -11.83 -4.31 18.96
N VAL A 55 -11.02 -5.30 19.39
CA VAL A 55 -10.18 -6.09 18.48
C VAL A 55 -10.74 -7.51 18.32
N THR A 56 -10.85 -7.95 17.07
CA THR A 56 -11.18 -9.34 16.71
C THR A 56 -10.10 -9.93 15.80
N ILE A 57 -9.59 -11.11 16.14
CA ILE A 57 -8.69 -11.90 15.27
C ILE A 57 -9.45 -13.11 14.72
N SER A 58 -9.55 -13.22 13.41
CA SER A 58 -10.01 -14.41 12.69
C SER A 58 -8.82 -15.30 12.33
N TYR A 59 -8.90 -16.60 12.64
CA TYR A 59 -7.86 -17.60 12.32
C TYR A 59 -8.48 -18.96 11.93
N TYR A 60 -7.70 -19.84 11.30
CA TYR A 60 -8.14 -21.20 10.94
C TYR A 60 -7.10 -22.25 11.27
N GLY A 61 -7.56 -23.47 11.56
CA GLY A 61 -6.69 -24.56 11.99
C GLY A 61 -6.20 -24.40 13.44
N PRO A 62 -5.24 -25.24 13.88
CA PRO A 62 -4.81 -25.33 15.27
C PRO A 62 -3.77 -24.25 15.66
N VAL A 63 -4.06 -22.98 15.39
CA VAL A 63 -3.11 -21.84 15.56
C VAL A 63 -3.59 -20.79 16.56
N LYS A 64 -4.50 -21.15 17.46
CA LYS A 64 -5.09 -20.21 18.44
C LYS A 64 -4.05 -19.41 19.23
N THR A 65 -2.96 -20.05 19.68
CA THR A 65 -1.88 -19.37 20.42
C THR A 65 -1.22 -18.25 19.61
N ARG A 66 -1.10 -18.41 18.28
CA ARG A 66 -0.58 -17.35 17.40
C ARG A 66 -1.58 -16.20 17.29
N ALA A 67 -2.88 -16.50 17.19
CA ALA A 67 -3.91 -15.47 17.20
C ALA A 67 -3.91 -14.69 18.53
N GLU A 68 -3.79 -15.39 19.67
CA GLU A 68 -3.70 -14.76 21.00
C GLU A 68 -2.46 -13.85 21.12
N LEU A 69 -1.34 -14.25 20.52
CA LEU A 69 -0.13 -13.42 20.43
C LEU A 69 -0.37 -12.12 19.65
N LEU A 70 -1.02 -12.20 18.48
CA LEU A 70 -1.34 -11.02 17.67
C LEU A 70 -2.39 -10.13 18.33
N LEU A 71 -3.37 -10.70 19.03
CA LEU A 71 -4.33 -9.95 19.83
C LEU A 71 -3.62 -9.14 20.93
N GLY A 72 -2.68 -9.76 21.64
CA GLY A 72 -1.87 -9.08 22.65
C GLY A 72 -1.06 -7.91 22.07
N ALA A 73 -0.35 -8.16 20.96
CA ALA A 73 0.42 -7.13 20.25
C ALA A 73 -0.45 -5.96 19.80
N THR A 74 -1.63 -6.25 19.24
CA THR A 74 -2.58 -5.22 18.79
C THR A 74 -3.04 -4.34 19.94
N LEU A 75 -3.42 -4.93 21.08
CA LEU A 75 -3.86 -4.17 22.25
C LEU A 75 -2.73 -3.32 22.85
N GLU A 76 -1.51 -3.83 22.87
CA GLU A 76 -0.32 -3.08 23.29
C GLU A 76 -0.09 -1.86 22.38
N THR A 77 -0.17 -2.05 21.04
CA THR A 77 -0.06 -0.96 20.08
C THR A 77 -1.17 0.07 20.23
N LEU A 78 -2.42 -0.35 20.43
CA LEU A 78 -3.54 0.58 20.66
C LEU A 78 -3.33 1.43 21.92
N ASN A 79 -2.84 0.83 23.00
CA ASN A 79 -2.58 1.53 24.25
C ASN A 79 -1.43 2.55 24.14
N ARG A 80 -0.40 2.25 23.34
CA ARG A 80 0.77 3.12 23.14
C ARG A 80 0.50 4.19 22.08
N MET A 81 0.10 3.77 20.88
CA MET A 81 0.00 4.65 19.71
C MET A 81 -1.32 5.41 19.64
N GLY A 82 -2.40 4.88 20.22
CA GLY A 82 -3.71 5.55 20.25
C GLY A 82 -3.62 6.95 20.89
N PRO A 83 -3.14 7.06 22.14
CA PRO A 83 -2.90 8.35 22.77
C PRO A 83 -1.90 9.21 21.98
N LEU A 84 -0.72 8.68 21.63
CA LEU A 84 0.34 9.42 20.94
C LEU A 84 -0.18 10.12 19.66
N LEU A 85 -1.05 9.45 18.90
CA LEU A 85 -1.62 9.98 17.66
C LEU A 85 -2.92 10.77 17.87
N GLY A 86 -3.56 10.65 19.03
CA GLY A 86 -4.91 11.19 19.26
C GLY A 86 -5.99 10.45 18.45
N ALA A 87 -5.73 9.18 18.13
CA ALA A 87 -6.59 8.35 17.30
C ALA A 87 -7.70 7.66 18.10
N ASP A 88 -8.84 7.37 17.46
CA ASP A 88 -9.87 6.53 18.08
C ASP A 88 -9.44 5.06 18.16
N THR A 89 -9.53 4.50 19.35
CA THR A 89 -9.25 3.09 19.65
C THR A 89 -10.50 2.28 19.96
N LYS A 90 -11.68 2.91 19.95
CA LYS A 90 -12.96 2.27 20.28
C LYS A 90 -13.64 1.67 19.05
N GLU A 91 -13.43 2.25 17.88
CA GLU A 91 -13.89 1.66 16.63
C GLU A 91 -13.25 0.28 16.39
N PRO A 92 -14.04 -0.74 15.98
CA PRO A 92 -13.54 -2.09 15.81
C PRO A 92 -12.36 -2.19 14.84
N ILE A 93 -11.38 -3.04 15.18
CA ILE A 93 -10.32 -3.48 14.28
C ILE A 93 -10.44 -4.99 14.13
N ARG A 94 -10.54 -5.47 12.89
CA ARG A 94 -10.67 -6.91 12.61
C ARG A 94 -9.47 -7.38 11.80
N ILE A 95 -8.82 -8.42 12.29
CA ILE A 95 -7.57 -8.93 11.74
C ILE A 95 -7.80 -10.35 11.25
N THR A 96 -7.54 -10.60 9.97
CA THR A 96 -7.63 -11.92 9.36
C THR A 96 -6.22 -12.49 9.26
N MET A 97 -5.92 -13.50 10.08
CA MET A 97 -4.61 -14.13 10.17
C MET A 97 -4.52 -15.35 9.23
N TYR A 98 -3.58 -15.29 8.29
CA TYR A 98 -3.27 -16.38 7.36
C TYR A 98 -2.09 -17.22 7.84
N ASN A 99 -2.12 -18.53 7.58
CA ASN A 99 -1.08 -19.46 8.04
C ASN A 99 0.16 -19.52 7.15
N ASN A 100 0.07 -19.04 5.92
CA ASN A 100 1.17 -19.02 4.95
C ASN A 100 0.94 -17.94 3.89
N GLN A 101 2.02 -17.54 3.21
CA GLN A 101 2.00 -16.47 2.22
C GLN A 101 1.07 -16.78 1.02
N ARG A 102 0.97 -18.04 0.60
CA ARG A 102 0.07 -18.43 -0.51
C ARG A 102 -1.38 -18.12 -0.17
N ASP A 103 -1.82 -18.52 1.02
CA ASP A 103 -3.19 -18.29 1.47
C ASP A 103 -3.48 -16.78 1.54
N MET A 104 -2.54 -15.97 2.05
CA MET A 104 -2.70 -14.51 2.11
C MET A 104 -2.71 -13.84 0.73
N LEU A 105 -1.81 -14.23 -0.18
CA LEU A 105 -1.70 -13.62 -1.52
C LEU A 105 -2.97 -13.75 -2.34
N GLU A 106 -3.67 -14.88 -2.23
CA GLU A 106 -4.95 -15.11 -2.90
C GLU A 106 -6.11 -14.30 -2.29
N ALA A 107 -5.95 -13.83 -1.04
CA ALA A 107 -6.93 -12.99 -0.38
C ALA A 107 -6.74 -11.50 -0.68
N LEU A 108 -5.55 -11.07 -1.11
CA LEU A 108 -5.24 -9.68 -1.42
C LEU A 108 -5.90 -9.21 -2.73
N PRO A 109 -6.12 -7.89 -2.91
CA PRO A 109 -6.68 -7.36 -4.14
C PRO A 109 -5.75 -7.69 -5.33
N PRO A 110 -6.32 -7.99 -6.52
CA PRO A 110 -5.51 -8.22 -7.71
C PRO A 110 -4.71 -6.95 -8.03
N ARG A 111 -3.38 -7.00 -7.92
CA ARG A 111 -2.47 -5.93 -8.38
C ARG A 111 -1.39 -6.54 -9.26
N SER A 112 -0.70 -5.71 -10.03
CA SER A 112 0.42 -6.18 -10.86
C SER A 112 1.43 -6.90 -9.97
N VAL A 113 1.81 -8.13 -10.34
CA VAL A 113 2.63 -9.06 -9.51
C VAL A 113 3.98 -8.46 -9.12
N THR A 114 4.47 -7.47 -9.88
CA THR A 114 5.68 -6.68 -9.61
C THR A 114 5.54 -5.82 -8.35
N ILE A 115 4.36 -5.27 -8.06
CA ILE A 115 4.11 -4.40 -6.90
C ILE A 115 3.91 -5.23 -5.61
N GLN A 116 3.36 -6.44 -5.73
CA GLN A 116 3.01 -7.28 -4.58
C GLN A 116 4.22 -7.88 -3.84
N ARG A 117 5.37 -8.05 -4.51
CA ARG A 117 6.52 -8.76 -3.93
C ARG A 117 7.40 -7.93 -3.00
N GLU A 118 7.39 -6.60 -3.12
CA GLU A 118 8.35 -5.74 -2.41
C GLU A 118 7.75 -5.01 -1.19
N LEU A 119 6.42 -4.89 -1.08
CA LEU A 119 5.76 -4.07 -0.06
C LEU A 119 4.69 -4.80 0.78
N ILE A 120 4.19 -5.97 0.35
CA ILE A 120 2.98 -6.62 0.93
C ILE A 120 3.29 -8.03 1.46
N THR A 121 4.54 -8.31 1.84
CA THR A 121 4.96 -9.70 2.07
C THR A 121 4.40 -10.32 3.34
N GLU A 122 4.07 -9.51 4.35
CA GLU A 122 3.71 -10.01 5.69
C GLU A 122 2.40 -9.44 6.24
N GLY A 123 1.95 -8.27 5.78
CA GLY A 123 0.76 -7.57 6.28
C GLY A 123 0.17 -6.59 5.26
N GLN A 124 -1.10 -6.23 5.47
CA GLN A 124 -1.78 -5.14 4.76
C GLN A 124 -2.95 -4.60 5.59
N ALA A 125 -2.90 -3.32 5.93
CA ALA A 125 -4.03 -2.58 6.47
C ALA A 125 -4.94 -2.05 5.36
N PHE A 126 -6.24 -2.18 5.59
CA PHE A 126 -7.33 -1.50 4.89
C PHE A 126 -7.92 -0.51 5.88
N SER A 127 -7.22 0.62 6.04
CA SER A 127 -7.45 1.54 7.14
C SER A 127 -8.87 2.10 7.24
N PRO A 128 -9.54 2.48 6.13
CA PRO A 128 -10.92 2.96 6.18
C PRO A 128 -11.90 1.92 6.72
N GLU A 129 -11.67 0.63 6.44
CA GLU A 129 -12.51 -0.46 6.90
C GLU A 129 -12.14 -0.98 8.30
N GLY A 130 -11.00 -0.54 8.86
CA GLY A 130 -10.46 -1.09 10.11
C GLY A 130 -10.07 -2.57 9.98
N ILE A 131 -9.67 -3.01 8.79
CA ILE A 131 -9.34 -4.42 8.50
C ILE A 131 -7.83 -4.59 8.28
N ILE A 132 -7.26 -5.67 8.81
CA ILE A 132 -5.87 -6.07 8.54
C ILE A 132 -5.86 -7.50 8.03
N LEU A 133 -5.10 -7.76 6.98
CA LEU A 133 -4.68 -9.12 6.60
C LEU A 133 -3.23 -9.30 7.02
N VAL A 134 -2.91 -10.40 7.71
CA VAL A 134 -1.55 -10.60 8.24
C VAL A 134 -1.11 -12.06 8.17
N LEU A 135 0.17 -12.27 7.89
CA LEU A 135 0.82 -13.57 7.94
C LEU A 135 1.17 -13.94 9.39
N GLY A 136 0.51 -14.97 9.92
CA GLY A 136 0.68 -15.40 11.31
C GLY A 136 1.84 -16.38 11.55
N SER A 137 2.54 -16.83 10.51
CA SER A 137 3.54 -17.91 10.62
C SER A 137 4.97 -17.48 10.92
N GLY A 138 5.29 -16.19 10.81
CA GLY A 138 6.65 -15.67 10.97
C GLY A 138 6.94 -15.15 12.38
N ASN A 139 8.23 -15.12 12.76
CA ASN A 139 8.68 -14.48 14.00
C ASN A 139 8.39 -12.97 14.02
N LEU A 140 8.23 -12.37 12.84
CA LEU A 140 7.94 -10.95 12.68
C LEU A 140 6.45 -10.62 12.80
N ALA A 141 5.55 -11.61 12.92
CA ALA A 141 4.11 -11.39 12.86
C ALA A 141 3.59 -10.40 13.93
N LYS A 142 4.23 -10.37 15.11
CA LYS A 142 3.97 -9.37 16.15
C LYS A 142 4.29 -7.95 15.68
N GLY A 143 5.49 -7.77 15.13
CA GLY A 143 5.94 -6.49 14.62
C GLY A 143 5.08 -6.03 13.45
N THR A 144 4.81 -6.93 12.51
CA THR A 144 3.92 -6.69 11.37
C THR A 144 2.53 -6.24 11.81
N VAL A 145 1.87 -6.96 12.73
CA VAL A 145 0.52 -6.54 13.14
C VAL A 145 0.53 -5.18 13.84
N SER A 146 1.56 -4.88 14.65
CA SER A 146 1.70 -3.55 15.27
C SER A 146 1.94 -2.42 14.26
N HIS A 147 2.70 -2.70 13.21
CA HIS A 147 2.92 -1.79 12.08
C HIS A 147 1.58 -1.49 11.37
N GLU A 148 0.84 -2.53 10.98
CA GLU A 148 -0.44 -2.38 10.27
C GLU A 148 -1.52 -1.70 11.14
N VAL A 149 -1.57 -1.99 12.44
CA VAL A 149 -2.48 -1.30 13.38
C VAL A 149 -2.18 0.19 13.44
N THR A 150 -0.90 0.57 13.36
CA THR A 150 -0.51 1.98 13.37
C THR A 150 -1.02 2.71 12.13
N HIS A 151 -1.06 2.08 10.95
CA HIS A 151 -1.70 2.67 9.77
C HIS A 151 -3.20 2.93 9.94
N ILE A 152 -3.92 2.07 10.68
CA ILE A 152 -5.33 2.33 11.02
C ILE A 152 -5.42 3.56 11.94
N LEU A 153 -4.56 3.65 12.95
CA LEU A 153 -4.58 4.77 13.89
C LEU A 153 -4.20 6.10 13.23
N VAL A 154 -3.21 6.09 12.34
CA VAL A 154 -2.85 7.26 11.51
C VAL A 154 -4.07 7.70 10.69
N HIS A 155 -4.74 6.76 10.01
CA HIS A 155 -5.94 7.08 9.24
C HIS A 155 -7.05 7.70 10.10
N ARG A 156 -7.36 7.11 11.26
CA ARG A 156 -8.38 7.63 12.19
C ARG A 156 -8.01 9.01 12.74
N ALA A 157 -6.74 9.25 13.03
CA ALA A 157 -6.27 10.55 13.52
C ALA A 157 -6.31 11.64 12.43
N THR A 158 -6.36 11.27 11.14
CA THR A 158 -6.31 12.20 10.01
C THR A 158 -7.44 11.98 9.00
N GLU A 159 -8.59 11.48 9.43
CA GLU A 159 -9.72 11.13 8.56
C GLU A 159 -10.21 12.30 7.67
N ASN A 160 -10.07 13.54 8.16
CA ASN A 160 -10.50 14.76 7.49
C ASN A 160 -9.35 15.48 6.76
N ALA A 161 -8.19 14.84 6.64
CA ALA A 161 -7.05 15.40 5.92
C ALA A 161 -7.40 15.69 4.45
N ARG A 162 -6.96 16.85 3.95
CA ARG A 162 -7.19 17.26 2.54
C ARG A 162 -6.17 16.69 1.56
N GLN A 163 -5.06 16.18 2.07
CA GLN A 163 -3.95 15.65 1.30
C GLN A 163 -3.56 14.29 1.88
N ALA A 164 -3.03 13.41 1.04
CA ALA A 164 -2.48 12.15 1.50
C ALA A 164 -1.34 12.41 2.49
N ILE A 165 -1.27 11.58 3.53
CA ILE A 165 -0.16 11.60 4.49
C ILE A 165 1.11 11.19 3.73
N PRO A 166 2.19 12.00 3.77
CA PRO A 166 3.46 11.64 3.15
C PRO A 166 3.99 10.31 3.68
N VAL A 167 4.61 9.53 2.80
CA VAL A 167 5.16 8.21 3.12
C VAL A 167 6.12 8.26 4.31
N TRP A 168 7.01 9.25 4.39
CA TRP A 168 7.94 9.35 5.52
C TRP A 168 7.23 9.41 6.89
N LEU A 169 6.06 10.06 6.97
CA LEU A 169 5.33 10.18 8.24
C LEU A 169 4.52 8.91 8.51
N ASN A 170 3.80 8.42 7.50
CA ASN A 170 2.94 7.25 7.66
C ASN A 170 3.74 5.99 8.00
N GLU A 171 4.78 5.70 7.23
CA GLU A 171 5.66 4.54 7.46
C GLU A 171 6.57 4.75 8.67
N GLY A 172 7.05 5.98 8.89
CA GLY A 172 7.88 6.31 10.05
C GLY A 172 7.14 6.11 11.36
N LEU A 173 5.86 6.50 11.42
CA LEU A 173 4.99 6.22 12.57
C LEU A 173 4.71 4.73 12.71
N ALA A 174 4.46 4.01 11.61
CA ALA A 174 4.23 2.58 11.65
C ALA A 174 5.46 1.79 12.16
N GLU A 175 6.66 2.18 11.73
CA GLU A 175 7.92 1.63 12.23
C GLU A 175 8.25 2.09 13.66
N TYR A 176 7.81 3.28 14.08
CA TYR A 176 7.95 3.72 15.48
C TYR A 176 7.00 2.95 16.42
N GLY A 177 5.78 2.66 15.94
CA GLY A 177 4.74 1.89 16.62
C GLY A 177 4.95 0.37 16.58
N ASN A 178 5.88 -0.09 15.74
CA ASN A 178 6.29 -1.48 15.67
C ASN A 178 6.91 -1.93 17.01
N ILE A 179 6.27 -2.89 17.70
CA ILE A 179 6.67 -3.35 19.04
C ILE A 179 7.74 -4.45 19.00
N ASP A 180 8.01 -5.00 17.82
CA ASP A 180 8.98 -6.06 17.61
C ASP A 180 9.75 -5.81 16.29
N PRO A 181 10.48 -4.67 16.20
CA PRO A 181 11.13 -4.27 14.96
C PRO A 181 12.34 -5.16 14.65
N GLY A 182 12.52 -5.45 13.37
CA GLY A 182 13.76 -6.07 12.89
C GLY A 182 14.93 -5.08 12.86
N PHE A 183 16.17 -5.57 12.84
CA PHE A 183 17.38 -4.75 12.81
C PHE A 183 17.77 -4.20 11.42
N SER A 184 17.00 -4.48 10.37
CA SER A 184 17.41 -4.19 8.99
C SER A 184 17.45 -2.70 8.67
N TYR A 185 16.54 -1.91 9.23
CA TYR A 185 16.40 -0.49 8.88
C TYR A 185 17.44 0.41 9.55
N ASP A 186 17.80 0.14 10.82
CA ASP A 186 18.90 0.85 11.49
C ASP A 186 20.21 0.70 10.72
N ARG A 187 20.52 -0.52 10.27
CA ARG A 187 21.72 -0.80 9.45
C ARG A 187 21.67 -0.10 8.09
N ALA A 188 20.49 -0.05 7.45
CA ALA A 188 20.32 0.64 6.18
C ALA A 188 20.51 2.15 6.32
N LEU A 189 20.02 2.73 7.42
CA LEU A 189 20.24 4.13 7.75
C LEU A 189 21.72 4.42 7.99
N GLU A 190 22.41 3.61 8.81
CA GLU A 190 23.85 3.74 9.03
C GLU A 190 24.65 3.68 7.72
N PHE A 191 24.30 2.73 6.85
CA PHE A 191 24.88 2.63 5.50
C PHE A 191 24.62 3.89 4.68
N ALA A 192 23.39 4.42 4.69
CA ALA A 192 23.02 5.61 3.95
C ALA A 192 23.74 6.87 4.45
N ILE A 193 23.94 7.00 5.76
CA ILE A 193 24.74 8.06 6.38
C ILE A 193 26.19 7.94 5.91
N ALA A 194 26.80 6.75 6.03
CA ALA A 194 28.20 6.52 5.70
C ALA A 194 28.53 6.76 4.21
N ASN A 195 27.56 6.58 3.33
CA ASN A 195 27.73 6.68 1.87
C ASN A 195 27.08 7.93 1.25
N ASN A 196 26.62 8.89 2.07
CA ASN A 196 25.91 10.08 1.61
C ASN A 196 24.74 9.76 0.64
N ARG A 197 23.98 8.72 0.98
CA ARG A 197 22.83 8.23 0.19
C ARG A 197 21.47 8.65 0.78
N LEU A 198 21.47 9.51 1.79
CA LEU A 198 20.23 9.92 2.45
C LEU A 198 19.28 10.65 1.50
N LEU A 199 18.01 10.26 1.49
CA LEU A 199 16.97 10.88 0.68
C LEU A 199 16.44 12.13 1.40
N PRO A 200 16.26 13.26 0.69
CA PRO A 200 15.61 14.42 1.27
C PRO A 200 14.14 14.12 1.61
N ILE A 201 13.70 14.45 2.82
CA ILE A 201 12.32 14.19 3.29
C ILE A 201 11.24 14.77 2.36
N ILE A 202 11.56 15.86 1.67
CA ILE A 202 10.68 16.52 0.70
C ILE A 202 10.32 15.63 -0.50
N PHE A 203 11.15 14.62 -0.81
CA PHE A 203 10.92 13.66 -1.90
C PHE A 203 10.27 12.37 -1.42
N LEU A 204 10.22 12.12 -0.11
CA LEU A 204 9.55 10.97 0.50
C LEU A 204 8.03 11.16 0.64
N THR A 205 7.42 11.73 -0.39
CA THR A 205 5.95 11.78 -0.56
C THR A 205 5.40 10.48 -1.15
N SER A 206 6.26 9.69 -1.80
CA SER A 206 5.99 8.35 -2.33
C SER A 206 7.21 7.47 -2.11
N MET A 207 7.04 6.14 -2.11
CA MET A 207 8.16 5.22 -2.01
C MET A 207 9.12 5.38 -3.21
N PRO A 208 10.44 5.29 -2.98
CA PRO A 208 11.44 5.22 -4.05
C PRO A 208 11.22 4.03 -4.99
N GLY A 209 11.80 4.09 -6.19
CA GLY A 209 11.60 3.08 -7.23
C GLY A 209 12.55 1.88 -7.18
N THR A 210 13.54 1.87 -6.28
CA THR A 210 14.50 0.76 -6.15
C THR A 210 14.37 0.09 -4.77
N PRO A 211 14.53 -1.24 -4.66
CA PRO A 211 14.43 -1.93 -3.37
C PRO A 211 15.41 -1.42 -2.30
N GLU A 212 16.63 -1.05 -2.71
CA GLU A 212 17.64 -0.50 -1.79
C GLU A 212 17.18 0.85 -1.22
N ASP A 213 16.71 1.75 -2.08
CA ASP A 213 16.24 3.07 -1.65
C ASP A 213 14.97 2.96 -0.80
N VAL A 214 14.12 1.95 -1.02
CA VAL A 214 12.94 1.68 -0.17
C VAL A 214 13.36 1.32 1.25
N ILE A 215 14.33 0.42 1.43
CA ILE A 215 14.81 0.03 2.77
C ILE A 215 15.45 1.23 3.48
N ILE A 216 16.20 2.07 2.75
CA ILE A 216 16.76 3.32 3.28
C ILE A 216 15.63 4.25 3.72
N ALA A 217 14.62 4.47 2.86
CA ALA A 217 13.48 5.34 3.17
C ALA A 217 12.74 4.92 4.43
N TYR A 218 12.56 3.61 4.69
CA TYR A 218 12.01 3.11 5.95
C TYR A 218 12.85 3.50 7.16
N GLY A 219 14.18 3.30 7.09
CA GLY A 219 15.09 3.68 8.17
C GLY A 219 15.12 5.19 8.44
N GLU A 220 15.10 6.00 7.38
CA GLU A 220 15.01 7.46 7.49
C GLU A 220 13.69 7.91 8.11
N ALA A 221 12.57 7.39 7.60
CA ALA A 221 11.23 7.70 8.08
C ALA A 221 11.11 7.42 9.59
N GLN A 222 11.53 6.24 10.04
CA GLN A 222 11.53 5.87 11.45
C GLN A 222 12.42 6.80 12.27
N SER A 223 13.63 7.11 11.78
CA SER A 223 14.60 7.98 12.47
C SER A 223 14.08 9.41 12.63
N ILE A 224 13.46 9.97 11.58
CA ILE A 224 12.87 11.31 11.60
C ILE A 224 11.73 11.37 12.63
N VAL A 225 10.79 10.42 12.58
CA VAL A 225 9.67 10.36 13.51
C VAL A 225 10.15 10.19 14.96
N ARG A 226 11.13 9.31 15.19
CA ARG A 226 11.75 9.14 16.50
C ARG A 226 12.38 10.45 16.97
N ALA A 227 13.16 11.13 16.13
CA ALA A 227 13.76 12.41 16.48
C ALA A 227 12.72 13.50 16.81
N MET A 228 11.59 13.53 16.10
CA MET A 228 10.48 14.45 16.39
C MET A 228 9.86 14.17 17.76
N ILE A 229 9.63 12.90 18.10
CA ILE A 229 9.02 12.52 19.38
C ILE A 229 10.02 12.72 20.52
N ASP A 230 11.27 12.30 20.36
CA ASP A 230 12.31 12.39 21.41
C ASP A 230 12.67 13.86 21.71
N SER A 231 12.69 14.73 20.69
CA SER A 231 13.09 16.13 20.86
C SER A 231 11.96 17.05 21.31
N PHE A 232 10.70 16.75 20.95
CA PHE A 232 9.57 17.66 21.16
C PHE A 232 8.42 17.07 21.98
N GLY A 233 8.49 15.77 22.31
CA GLY A 233 7.47 15.06 23.08
C GLY A 233 6.32 14.52 22.23
N GLU A 234 5.59 13.55 22.81
CA GLU A 234 4.43 12.90 22.18
C GLU A 234 3.27 13.88 21.93
N ASP A 235 3.08 14.87 22.81
CA ASP A 235 2.02 15.88 22.66
C ASP A 235 2.13 16.65 21.36
N LYS A 236 3.36 16.97 20.92
CA LYS A 236 3.59 17.65 19.65
C LYS A 236 3.25 16.77 18.44
N MET A 237 3.49 15.46 18.54
CA MET A 237 3.05 14.53 17.48
C MET A 237 1.53 14.46 17.40
N ARG A 238 0.85 14.41 18.56
CA ARG A 238 -0.61 14.47 18.65
C ARG A 238 -1.18 15.75 18.04
N ASP A 239 -0.59 16.89 18.37
CA ASP A 239 -0.95 18.20 17.81
C ASP A 239 -0.74 18.25 16.29
N LEU A 240 0.32 17.61 15.78
CA LEU A 240 0.57 17.49 14.33
C LEU A 240 -0.55 16.72 13.64
N MET A 241 -0.94 15.56 14.18
CA MET A 241 -2.03 14.77 13.63
C MET A 241 -3.35 15.55 13.64
N ALA A 242 -3.66 16.26 14.73
CA ALA A 242 -4.84 17.12 14.83
C ALA A 242 -4.81 18.26 13.79
N ALA A 243 -3.67 18.93 13.63
CA ALA A 243 -3.49 19.99 12.65
C ALA A 243 -3.67 19.50 11.20
N ILE A 244 -3.21 18.27 10.90
CA ILE A 244 -3.45 17.63 9.60
C ILE A 244 -4.94 17.30 9.43
N ASN A 245 -5.60 16.80 10.48
CA ASN A 245 -7.03 16.50 10.49
C ASN A 245 -7.91 17.75 10.28
N GLU A 246 -7.45 18.94 10.68
CA GLU A 246 -8.10 20.22 10.33
C GLU A 246 -8.02 20.56 8.83
N GLY A 247 -7.31 19.76 8.04
CA GLY A 247 -7.15 19.93 6.60
C GLY A 247 -5.99 20.85 6.21
N ARG A 248 -5.02 21.08 7.11
CA ARG A 248 -3.79 21.80 6.78
C ARG A 248 -2.90 20.95 5.88
N SER A 249 -2.13 21.60 5.01
CA SER A 249 -1.04 20.91 4.29
C SER A 249 0.06 20.51 5.28
N MET A 250 0.90 19.54 4.89
CA MET A 250 1.99 19.07 5.76
C MET A 250 2.88 20.20 6.26
N ASP A 251 3.36 21.09 5.37
CA ASP A 251 4.21 22.22 5.79
C ASP A 251 3.45 23.21 6.68
N ALA A 252 2.17 23.48 6.40
CA ALA A 252 1.37 24.38 7.24
C ALA A 252 1.10 23.78 8.64
N ALA A 253 0.94 22.46 8.74
CA ALA A 253 0.78 21.75 10.01
C ALA A 253 2.10 21.75 10.81
N LEU A 254 3.23 21.45 10.16
CA LEU A 254 4.56 21.50 10.80
C LEU A 254 4.90 22.91 11.29
N ILE A 255 4.64 23.95 10.48
CA ILE A 255 4.88 25.34 10.90
C ILE A 255 4.00 25.71 12.10
N ALA A 256 2.73 25.29 12.10
CA ALA A 256 1.82 25.60 13.20
C ALA A 256 2.24 24.94 14.53
N VAL A 257 2.74 23.69 14.47
CA VAL A 257 3.01 22.89 15.67
C VAL A 257 4.47 23.03 16.14
N TYR A 258 5.42 23.01 15.21
CA TYR A 258 6.85 23.00 15.49
C TYR A 258 7.57 24.31 15.14
N GLY A 259 6.92 25.20 14.39
CA GLY A 259 7.53 26.47 13.96
C GLY A 259 8.46 26.37 12.76
N PHE A 260 8.48 25.22 12.07
CA PHE A 260 9.34 24.99 10.91
C PHE A 260 8.66 24.11 9.86
N ASP A 261 9.14 24.15 8.61
CA ASP A 261 8.63 23.33 7.50
C ASP A 261 9.44 22.02 7.34
N ARG A 262 9.12 21.23 6.31
CA ARG A 262 9.85 19.98 6.03
C ARG A 262 11.34 20.16 5.71
N ARG A 263 11.76 21.29 5.12
CA ARG A 263 13.18 21.51 4.78
C ARG A 263 14.00 21.72 6.03
N GLU A 264 13.47 22.53 6.94
CA GLU A 264 14.11 22.79 8.23
C GLU A 264 14.06 21.55 9.13
N LEU A 265 12.99 20.73 9.07
CA LEU A 265 12.95 19.41 9.70
C LEU A 265 14.08 18.49 9.19
N ASP A 266 14.24 18.39 7.87
CA ASP A 266 15.32 17.60 7.24
C ASP A 266 16.71 18.06 7.72
N ALA A 267 16.95 19.36 7.71
CA ALA A 267 18.21 19.95 8.14
C ALA A 267 18.50 19.65 9.62
N ARG A 268 17.52 19.83 10.51
CA ARG A 268 17.65 19.54 11.94
C ARG A 268 17.90 18.06 12.22
N TRP A 269 17.15 17.19 11.56
CA TRP A 269 17.32 15.76 11.70
C TRP A 269 18.71 15.31 11.23
N ARG A 270 19.18 15.79 10.06
CA ARG A 270 20.53 15.50 9.55
C ARG A 270 21.62 15.91 10.54
N VAL A 271 21.50 17.09 11.15
CA VAL A 271 22.41 17.53 12.22
C VAL A 271 22.38 16.57 13.40
N ALA A 272 21.19 16.15 13.84
CA ALA A 272 21.03 15.26 15.00
C ALA A 272 21.69 13.88 14.79
N ILE A 273 21.69 13.36 13.56
CA ILE A 273 22.30 12.07 13.22
C ILE A 273 23.76 12.19 12.73
N GLY A 274 24.33 13.39 12.73
CA GLY A 274 25.70 13.64 12.25
C GLY A 274 25.88 13.50 10.73
N ALA A 275 24.79 13.61 9.96
CA ALA A 275 24.83 13.54 8.50
C ALA A 275 25.17 14.92 7.87
N PRO A 276 25.79 14.93 6.68
CA PRO A 276 26.02 16.16 5.94
C PRO A 276 24.69 16.83 5.55
N PRO A 277 24.66 18.18 5.46
CA PRO A 277 23.47 18.90 5.02
C PRO A 277 23.11 18.50 3.59
N TYR A 278 21.81 18.44 3.30
CA TYR A 278 21.36 18.25 1.94
C TYR A 278 21.68 19.50 1.11
N VAL A 279 22.45 19.31 0.04
CA VAL A 279 22.70 20.33 -0.99
C VAL A 279 21.92 19.90 -2.23
N PRO A 280 20.88 20.64 -2.65
CA PRO A 280 20.21 20.37 -3.93
C PRO A 280 21.24 20.35 -5.04
N SER A 281 21.21 19.33 -5.90
CA SER A 281 22.05 19.36 -7.11
C SER A 281 21.65 20.60 -7.90
N GLU A 282 22.60 21.49 -8.19
CA GLU A 282 22.39 22.54 -9.18
C GLU A 282 21.85 21.86 -10.43
N GLU A 283 20.69 22.32 -10.92
CA GLU A 283 20.04 21.75 -12.09
C GLU A 283 21.08 21.55 -13.19
N ARG A 284 21.27 20.31 -13.66
CA ARG A 284 21.67 20.14 -15.05
C ARG A 284 20.61 20.86 -15.86
N VAL A 285 20.91 22.07 -16.32
CA VAL A 285 20.09 22.84 -17.26
C VAL A 285 19.61 21.84 -18.29
N ARG A 286 18.30 21.56 -18.30
CA ARG A 286 17.71 20.71 -19.32
C ARG A 286 18.09 21.36 -20.66
N PRO A 287 18.69 20.64 -21.62
CA PRO A 287 18.93 21.23 -22.93
C PRO A 287 17.61 21.80 -23.44
N THR A 288 17.65 23.06 -23.91
CA THR A 288 16.48 23.76 -24.45
C THR A 288 15.70 22.81 -25.36
N PRO A 289 14.38 22.64 -25.18
CA PRO A 289 13.59 21.78 -26.05
C PRO A 289 13.84 22.16 -27.50
N ILE A 290 14.36 21.22 -28.30
CA ILE A 290 14.39 21.39 -29.75
C ILE A 290 12.92 21.46 -30.18
N PRO A 291 12.48 22.51 -30.91
CA PRO A 291 11.09 22.61 -31.34
C PRO A 291 10.70 21.35 -32.10
N GLN A 292 9.64 20.67 -31.64
CA GLN A 292 9.11 19.52 -32.36
C GLN A 292 8.58 20.01 -33.71
N ILE A 293 9.08 19.42 -34.80
CA ILE A 293 8.52 19.63 -36.13
C ILE A 293 7.07 19.17 -36.08
N THR A 294 6.14 20.11 -36.26
CA THR A 294 4.72 19.79 -36.37
C THR A 294 4.48 19.22 -37.75
N LEU A 295 4.29 17.90 -37.84
CA LEU A 295 3.91 17.23 -39.07
C LEU A 295 2.46 17.59 -39.41
N LEU A 296 2.26 18.37 -40.47
CA LEU A 296 0.92 18.64 -41.01
C LEU A 296 0.44 17.43 -41.82
N PRO A 297 -0.86 17.07 -41.76
CA PRO A 297 -1.42 16.02 -42.60
C PRO A 297 -1.31 16.39 -44.08
N TYR A 298 -1.04 15.40 -44.92
CA TYR A 298 -0.90 15.60 -46.37
C TYR A 298 -2.19 16.15 -46.98
N SER A 299 -2.07 17.25 -47.73
CA SER A 299 -3.19 17.96 -48.38
C SER A 299 -2.87 18.18 -49.85
N LEU A 300 -3.87 18.00 -50.73
CA LEU A 300 -3.77 18.30 -52.16
C LEU A 300 -3.96 19.79 -52.48
N THR A 301 -4.33 20.60 -51.48
CA THR A 301 -4.38 22.06 -51.55
C THR A 301 -3.22 22.68 -50.76
N PRO A 302 -2.54 23.71 -51.30
CA PRO A 302 -1.42 24.37 -50.62
C PRO A 302 -1.86 24.96 -49.28
N GLN A 303 -1.11 24.67 -48.21
CA GLN A 303 -1.30 25.30 -46.91
C GLN A 303 -0.23 26.38 -46.68
N PRO A 304 -0.61 27.57 -46.16
CA PRO A 304 0.37 28.57 -45.75
C PRO A 304 1.27 27.98 -44.66
N GLN A 305 2.59 28.20 -44.77
CA GLN A 305 3.66 27.67 -43.90
C GLN A 305 4.09 26.20 -44.13
N ALA A 306 3.60 25.53 -45.18
CA ALA A 306 4.13 24.23 -45.59
C ALA A 306 5.36 24.39 -46.51
N GLU A 307 6.51 23.83 -46.12
CA GLU A 307 7.64 23.60 -47.03
C GLU A 307 7.58 22.17 -47.59
N ALA A 308 7.67 22.05 -48.91
CA ALA A 308 7.70 20.75 -49.57
C ALA A 308 9.09 20.12 -49.44
N VAL A 309 9.19 18.97 -48.77
CA VAL A 309 10.42 18.17 -48.74
C VAL A 309 10.59 17.52 -50.11
N THR A 310 11.48 18.04 -50.94
CA THR A 310 11.90 17.38 -52.18
C THR A 310 12.88 16.26 -51.83
N THR A 311 12.51 15.02 -52.10
CA THR A 311 13.43 13.87 -51.99
C THR A 311 14.57 14.05 -53.02
N PRO A 312 15.85 14.10 -52.61
CA PRO A 312 16.94 14.10 -53.58
C PRO A 312 17.03 12.73 -54.26
N THR A 313 17.23 12.75 -55.57
CA THR A 313 17.58 11.57 -56.40
C THR A 313 18.89 10.97 -55.88
N PRO A 314 19.01 9.64 -55.72
CA PRO A 314 20.25 9.05 -55.25
C PRO A 314 21.33 9.15 -56.34
N GLU A 315 22.43 9.83 -56.02
CA GLU A 315 23.68 9.82 -56.77
C GLU A 315 24.54 8.64 -56.26
N PRO A 316 25.12 7.79 -57.12
CA PRO A 316 25.93 6.66 -56.67
C PRO A 316 27.35 7.13 -56.30
N THR A 317 27.99 6.43 -55.35
CA THR A 317 29.46 6.30 -55.08
C THR A 317 29.76 6.43 -53.56
N ALA A 318 30.62 5.67 -52.88
CA ALA A 318 31.62 4.64 -53.22
C ALA A 318 31.67 3.57 -52.12
N THR A 319 32.03 2.35 -52.51
CA THR A 319 32.37 1.23 -51.61
C THR A 319 33.70 1.52 -50.89
N SER A 320 33.69 1.66 -49.56
CA SER A 320 34.92 1.56 -48.75
C SER A 320 35.01 0.18 -48.09
N VAL A 321 36.15 -0.46 -48.31
CA VAL A 321 36.53 -1.82 -47.93
C VAL A 321 36.56 -2.03 -46.41
N ALA A 322 36.03 -3.17 -45.95
CA ALA A 322 36.02 -3.59 -44.55
C ALA A 322 37.42 -3.94 -44.02
N SER A 323 37.67 -3.64 -42.74
CA SER A 323 38.76 -4.25 -41.94
C SER A 323 38.17 -5.19 -40.88
N PRO A 324 38.87 -6.29 -40.53
CA PRO A 324 38.24 -7.46 -39.91
C PRO A 324 38.05 -7.37 -38.38
N THR A 325 36.94 -7.93 -37.92
CA THR A 325 36.54 -8.16 -36.53
C THR A 325 37.36 -9.28 -35.85
N PRO A 326 37.77 -9.15 -34.58
CA PRO A 326 38.35 -10.27 -33.82
C PRO A 326 37.25 -11.26 -33.33
N PRO A 327 37.60 -12.55 -33.12
CA PRO A 327 36.64 -13.63 -32.88
C PRO A 327 36.07 -13.68 -31.44
N PRO A 328 34.91 -14.34 -31.22
CA PRO A 328 34.23 -14.38 -29.94
C PRO A 328 34.88 -15.39 -28.97
N GLN A 329 34.96 -15.02 -27.68
CA GLN A 329 35.34 -15.93 -26.59
C GLN A 329 34.11 -16.67 -26.02
N ALA A 330 34.36 -17.93 -25.65
CA ALA A 330 33.37 -18.93 -25.27
C ALA A 330 32.89 -18.83 -23.81
N THR A 331 31.65 -19.30 -23.66
CA THR A 331 30.83 -19.59 -22.47
C THR A 331 31.50 -20.35 -21.31
N LEU A 332 30.96 -20.12 -20.10
CA LEU A 332 30.82 -21.16 -19.07
C LEU A 332 29.42 -21.10 -18.42
N THR A 333 28.70 -22.22 -18.51
CA THR A 333 27.53 -22.60 -17.69
C THR A 333 27.97 -23.46 -16.50
N PRO A 334 27.17 -23.49 -15.43
CA PRO A 334 26.78 -24.78 -14.82
C PRO A 334 25.30 -24.76 -14.38
N ALA A 335 24.59 -25.84 -14.09
CA ALA A 335 24.63 -27.25 -14.44
C ALA A 335 23.19 -27.75 -14.18
N LYS A 336 22.70 -28.67 -15.02
CA LYS A 336 21.39 -29.33 -14.87
C LYS A 336 21.50 -30.51 -13.90
N GLY A 337 20.50 -30.66 -13.03
CA GLY A 337 19.93 -31.96 -12.64
C GLY A 337 18.41 -31.78 -12.70
N GLY A 338 17.67 -32.43 -13.61
CA GLY A 338 17.32 -33.85 -13.55
C GLY A 338 15.90 -33.96 -12.96
N ALA A 339 14.86 -33.60 -13.72
CA ALA A 339 14.05 -34.51 -14.55
C ALA A 339 12.89 -35.16 -13.78
N CYS A 340 11.64 -34.82 -14.14
CA CYS A 340 10.68 -35.76 -14.73
C CYS A 340 9.37 -35.04 -15.09
N SER A 341 8.80 -35.45 -16.21
CA SER A 341 7.73 -34.79 -16.95
C SER A 341 6.40 -35.54 -16.81
N LEU A 342 5.30 -34.81 -17.07
CA LEU A 342 3.93 -35.23 -17.49
C LEU A 342 2.90 -35.55 -16.39
N PRO A 343 1.59 -35.51 -16.70
CA PRO A 343 0.85 -34.58 -17.56
C PRO A 343 -0.37 -33.95 -16.84
N TYR A 344 -0.98 -32.95 -17.51
CA TYR A 344 -2.31 -32.41 -17.25
C TYR A 344 -3.36 -33.50 -16.94
N PRO A 345 -4.32 -33.22 -16.05
CA PRO A 345 -5.70 -33.27 -16.52
C PRO A 345 -6.47 -32.01 -16.14
N GLN A 346 -7.26 -31.54 -17.10
CA GLN A 346 -8.44 -30.74 -16.82
C GLN A 346 -9.39 -31.58 -15.97
N GLN A 347 -9.80 -31.06 -14.82
CA GLN A 347 -11.06 -31.44 -14.19
C GLN A 347 -11.72 -30.19 -13.65
N GLY A 348 -12.89 -29.87 -14.21
CA GLY A 348 -13.82 -28.93 -13.63
C GLY A 348 -14.27 -29.43 -12.26
N GLY A 349 -14.18 -28.56 -11.27
CA GLY A 349 -14.86 -28.68 -9.99
C GLY A 349 -16.13 -27.83 -10.00
N PRO A 350 -17.17 -28.22 -9.26
CA PRO A 350 -18.56 -27.90 -9.58
C PRO A 350 -18.91 -26.44 -9.27
N ALA A 351 -19.75 -25.86 -10.13
CA ALA A 351 -20.62 -24.78 -9.72
C ALA A 351 -21.52 -25.31 -8.60
N VAL A 352 -21.35 -24.78 -7.39
CA VAL A 352 -22.23 -25.12 -6.27
C VAL A 352 -23.54 -24.38 -6.47
N ASP A 353 -24.56 -25.16 -6.80
CA ASP A 353 -25.96 -24.81 -6.92
C ASP A 353 -26.50 -24.49 -5.51
N ILE A 354 -26.71 -23.21 -5.21
CA ILE A 354 -27.41 -22.77 -3.99
C ILE A 354 -28.91 -22.78 -4.31
N SER A 355 -29.45 -23.98 -4.48
CA SER A 355 -30.87 -24.25 -4.47
C SER A 355 -31.21 -24.88 -3.13
N PHE A 356 -31.56 -24.09 -2.11
CA PHE A 356 -32.52 -24.43 -1.03
C PHE A 356 -32.64 -23.29 -0.01
N LEU A 357 -33.56 -22.36 -0.27
CA LEU A 357 -34.44 -21.79 0.77
C LEU A 357 -35.71 -21.25 0.08
N ALA A 358 -36.55 -22.17 -0.41
CA ALA A 358 -37.91 -21.83 -0.80
C ALA A 358 -38.81 -21.92 0.43
N LEU A 359 -39.04 -20.80 1.10
CA LEU A 359 -40.28 -20.58 1.83
C LEU A 359 -41.00 -19.38 1.17
N VAL A 360 -42.08 -19.75 0.47
CA VAL A 360 -43.13 -18.94 -0.17
C VAL A 360 -43.16 -17.46 0.20
N VAL A 361 -42.78 -16.58 -0.74
CA VAL A 361 -43.40 -15.25 -0.94
C VAL A 361 -43.43 -14.99 -2.45
N GLY A 362 -44.64 -14.80 -2.97
CA GLY A 362 -44.89 -14.60 -4.40
C GLY A 362 -44.38 -13.26 -4.93
N LEU A 363 -43.93 -13.29 -6.20
CA LEU A 363 -44.01 -12.22 -7.20
C LEU A 363 -43.93 -10.77 -6.68
N LEU A 364 -42.76 -10.33 -6.23
CA LEU A 364 -42.40 -8.90 -6.22
C LEU A 364 -40.94 -8.74 -6.63
N GLY A 365 -40.69 -7.86 -7.61
CA GLY A 365 -39.35 -7.60 -8.15
C GLY A 365 -38.45 -6.98 -7.08
N LEU A 366 -37.51 -7.76 -6.55
CA LEU A 366 -36.50 -7.27 -5.61
C LEU A 366 -35.42 -6.48 -6.36
N SER A 367 -35.29 -5.19 -6.06
CA SER A 367 -34.07 -4.42 -6.34
C SER A 367 -33.25 -4.27 -5.06
N VAL A 368 -32.07 -4.91 -5.01
CA VAL A 368 -31.12 -4.78 -3.90
C VAL A 368 -30.27 -3.53 -4.11
N ARG A 369 -30.25 -2.62 -3.13
CA ARG A 369 -29.37 -1.45 -3.11
C ARG A 369 -28.50 -1.50 -1.86
N VAL A 370 -27.20 -1.67 -2.04
CA VAL A 370 -26.19 -1.62 -0.97
C VAL A 370 -25.70 -0.19 -0.83
N ARG A 371 -25.76 0.37 0.39
CA ARG A 371 -25.07 1.63 0.76
C ARG A 371 -23.84 1.28 1.57
N LYS A 372 -22.66 1.71 1.11
CA LYS A 372 -21.47 1.82 1.96
C LYS A 372 -21.69 3.03 2.88
N LYS A 373 -21.46 2.86 4.18
CA LYS A 373 -21.28 3.99 5.09
C LYS A 373 -19.82 4.42 5.02
#